data_AF-A0A7C4DH31-F1
#
_entry.id   AF-A0A7C4DH31-F1
#
_cell.length_a   1.000
_cell.length_b   1.000
_cell.length_c   1.000
_cell.angle_alpha   90.00
_cell.angle_beta   90.00
_cell.angle_gamma   90.00
#
_symmetry.space_group_name_H-M   'P 1'
#
loop_
_entity.id
_entity.type
_entity.pdbx_description
1 polymer ?
#
loop_
_entity_poly.entity_id
_entity_poly.type
_entity_poly.pdbx_seq_one_letter_code
_entity_poly.pdbx_strand_id
1 'polypeptide(L)'
;MKEKFYALIPNVLFFIGVISLFFSGLNFEKAIVLESHAFSKFLKDLEERDFFFALAEILKTIFYEAIIPLLPFLFLTTLGFSLILLLKKEIDFNTFMFIQAIFFSLAIFLKPSLLLIFIYLGIIITSFSMRKLEEKINFSSGFSLSQNSMKWLSIFVSIGFFLSLQLNLNNYYNLIYKSNMNFIKNMVPDVENLIKYQRIEASRFINETTEGIKNGLSNAYSKLDQNQRETCGFVYTSLVKAIDDYKIEANKKLYEKTESEEKRIEEYVEQIVPFDQLIKITPLLLSLLLFTLLEIIRPFLSLIFGLIFFLIEKAKT
;
A
#
# COMPACT_ATOMS: atom_id res chain seq x y z
N MET A 1 23.64 35.57 23.39
CA MET A 1 24.30 34.68 22.39
C MET A 1 24.07 33.21 22.73
N LYS A 2 24.28 32.77 23.98
CA LYS A 2 23.97 31.40 24.44
C LYS A 2 22.51 30.99 24.26
N GLU A 3 21.55 31.83 24.64
CA GLU A 3 20.11 31.52 24.50
C GLU A 3 19.68 31.28 23.04
N LYS A 4 20.23 32.08 22.10
CA LYS A 4 19.99 31.89 20.66
C LYS A 4 20.58 30.56 20.15
N PHE A 5 21.72 30.15 20.70
CA PHE A 5 22.37 28.87 20.38
C PHE A 5 21.56 27.69 20.94
N TYR A 6 21.02 27.79 22.15
CA TYR A 6 20.15 26.76 22.73
C TYR A 6 18.81 26.64 22.02
N ALA A 7 18.27 27.74 21.50
CA ALA A 7 17.09 27.71 20.64
C ALA A 7 17.38 27.12 19.25
N LEU A 8 18.63 27.16 18.77
CA LEU A 8 19.03 26.67 17.46
C LEU A 8 19.10 25.14 17.41
N ILE A 9 19.68 24.49 18.42
CA ILE A 9 19.98 23.05 18.38
C ILE A 9 18.72 22.18 18.17
N PRO A 10 17.61 22.37 18.91
CA PRO A 10 16.40 21.57 18.68
C PRO A 10 15.82 21.78 17.28
N ASN A 11 15.88 23.01 16.77
CA ASN A 11 15.41 23.34 15.42
C ASN A 11 16.24 22.67 14.32
N VAL A 12 17.56 22.60 14.50
CA VAL A 12 18.45 21.84 13.59
C VAL A 12 18.08 20.36 13.61
N LEU A 13 17.82 19.78 14.79
CA LEU A 13 17.40 18.37 14.90
C LEU A 13 16.06 18.11 14.22
N PHE A 14 15.07 18.99 14.40
CA PHE A 14 13.80 18.88 13.69
C PHE A 14 14.00 18.95 12.19
N PHE A 15 14.78 19.91 11.70
CA PHE A 15 15.05 20.07 10.28
C PHE A 15 15.75 18.85 9.67
N ILE A 16 16.82 18.36 10.30
CA ILE A 16 17.53 17.15 9.85
C ILE A 16 16.61 15.93 9.93
N GLY A 17 15.81 15.81 11.00
CA GLY A 17 14.81 14.75 11.13
C GLY A 17 13.82 14.75 9.98
N VAL A 18 13.19 15.89 9.70
CA VAL A 18 12.23 16.05 8.60
C VAL A 18 12.89 15.73 7.26
N ILE A 19 14.10 16.25 7.01
CA ILE A 19 14.84 15.97 5.79
C ILE A 19 15.16 14.48 5.65
N SER A 20 15.56 13.83 6.74
CA SER A 20 15.88 12.39 6.73
C SER A 20 14.69 11.55 6.29
N LEU A 21 13.46 11.92 6.65
CA LEU A 21 12.25 11.26 6.16
C LEU A 21 12.16 11.32 4.62
N PHE A 22 12.45 12.48 4.04
CA PHE A 22 12.39 12.67 2.60
C PHE A 22 13.53 12.01 1.81
N PHE A 23 14.64 11.67 2.47
CA PHE A 23 15.77 10.92 1.91
C PHE A 23 15.77 9.43 2.30
N SER A 24 14.87 9.00 3.19
CA SER A 24 14.74 7.60 3.66
C SER A 24 14.40 6.61 2.53
N GLY A 25 14.04 7.12 1.35
CA GLY A 25 13.54 6.32 0.24
C GLY A 25 12.11 5.84 0.42
N LEU A 26 11.45 6.14 1.55
CA LEU A 26 10.04 5.85 1.80
C LEU A 26 9.18 6.95 1.19
N ASN A 27 8.53 6.65 0.06
CA ASN A 27 7.63 7.55 -0.67
C ASN A 27 6.24 6.92 -0.79
N PHE A 28 5.28 7.67 -1.35
CA PHE A 28 3.91 7.18 -1.52
C PHE A 28 3.84 5.93 -2.39
N GLU A 29 4.65 5.84 -3.45
CA GLU A 29 4.69 4.67 -4.33
C GLU A 29 5.12 3.40 -3.59
N LYS A 30 6.21 3.48 -2.82
CA LYS A 30 6.66 2.36 -1.99
C LYS A 30 5.64 1.99 -0.92
N ALA A 31 4.94 2.96 -0.32
CA ALA A 31 3.90 2.66 0.66
C ALA A 31 2.73 1.86 0.03
N ILE A 32 2.27 2.27 -1.16
CA ILE A 32 1.20 1.58 -1.92
C ILE A 32 1.64 0.16 -2.31
N VAL A 33 2.88 -0.01 -2.76
CA VAL A 33 3.41 -1.33 -3.14
C VAL A 33 3.62 -2.22 -1.91
N LEU A 34 4.16 -1.68 -0.83
CA LEU A 34 4.41 -2.40 0.42
C LEU A 34 3.10 -2.91 1.05
N GLU A 35 2.03 -2.11 1.01
CA GLU A 35 0.71 -2.54 1.48
C GLU A 35 0.24 -3.81 0.77
N SER A 36 0.14 -3.77 -0.56
CA SER A 36 -0.30 -4.92 -1.37
C SER A 36 0.63 -6.12 -1.20
N HIS A 37 1.95 -5.90 -1.22
CA HIS A 37 2.93 -6.95 -1.03
C HIS A 37 2.79 -7.62 0.35
N ALA A 38 2.63 -6.83 1.42
CA ALA A 38 2.47 -7.35 2.78
C ALA A 38 1.18 -8.18 2.91
N PHE A 39 0.05 -7.70 2.36
CA PHE A 39 -1.20 -8.46 2.40
C PHE A 39 -1.14 -9.73 1.54
N SER A 40 -0.58 -9.68 0.33
CA SER A 40 -0.40 -10.88 -0.50
C SER A 40 0.49 -11.91 0.20
N LYS A 41 1.62 -11.47 0.77
CA LYS A 41 2.54 -12.34 1.50
C LYS A 41 1.86 -12.95 2.73
N PHE A 42 1.04 -12.18 3.46
CA PHE A 42 0.28 -12.70 4.60
C PHE A 42 -0.56 -13.90 4.25
N LEU A 43 -1.39 -13.73 3.24
CA LEU A 43 -2.43 -14.68 2.93
C LEU A 43 -1.82 -15.93 2.31
N LYS A 44 -0.75 -15.77 1.51
CA LYS A 44 0.05 -16.88 1.01
C LYS A 44 0.72 -17.67 2.14
N ASP A 45 1.41 -16.99 3.05
CA ASP A 45 2.08 -17.67 4.18
C ASP A 45 1.06 -18.30 5.14
N LEU A 46 -0.13 -17.71 5.27
CA LEU A 46 -1.25 -18.26 6.05
C LEU A 46 -1.83 -19.53 5.43
N GLU A 47 -1.92 -19.59 4.11
CA GLU A 47 -2.39 -20.78 3.36
C GLU A 47 -1.37 -21.92 3.41
N GLU A 48 -0.09 -21.61 3.22
CA GLU A 48 0.98 -22.62 3.13
C GLU A 48 1.46 -23.14 4.50
N ARG A 49 1.31 -22.34 5.57
CA ARG A 49 1.92 -22.63 6.87
C ARG A 49 0.93 -22.40 8.03
N ASP A 50 1.19 -21.38 8.85
CA ASP A 50 0.39 -21.04 10.01
C ASP A 50 0.35 -19.52 10.24
N PHE A 51 -0.60 -19.09 11.06
CA PHE A 51 -0.83 -17.68 11.36
C PHE A 51 0.37 -16.98 11.99
N PHE A 52 1.08 -17.65 12.91
CA PHE A 52 2.18 -17.02 13.65
C PHE A 52 3.39 -16.77 12.75
N PHE A 53 3.69 -17.70 11.85
CA PHE A 53 4.72 -17.56 10.85
C PHE A 53 4.39 -16.42 9.88
N ALA A 54 3.17 -16.41 9.32
CA ALA A 54 2.72 -15.37 8.41
C ALA A 54 2.78 -13.97 9.04
N LEU A 55 2.35 -13.86 10.30
CA LEU A 55 2.42 -12.62 11.06
C LEU A 55 3.87 -12.18 11.29
N ALA A 56 4.76 -13.09 11.69
CA ALA A 56 6.17 -12.79 11.94
C ALA A 56 6.88 -12.30 10.66
N GLU A 57 6.64 -12.94 9.52
CA GLU A 57 7.25 -12.56 8.24
C GLU A 57 6.77 -11.19 7.74
N ILE A 58 5.51 -10.81 7.99
CA ILE A 58 5.04 -9.46 7.67
C ILE A 58 5.61 -8.44 8.62
N LEU A 59 5.58 -8.70 9.92
CA LEU A 59 6.16 -7.77 10.89
C LEU A 59 7.62 -7.51 10.56
N LYS A 60 8.36 -8.55 10.14
CA LYS A 60 9.73 -8.43 9.63
C LYS A 60 9.80 -7.56 8.37
N THR A 61 8.92 -7.78 7.39
CA THR A 61 8.87 -6.99 6.15
C THR A 61 8.59 -5.51 6.45
N ILE A 62 7.55 -5.23 7.25
CA ILE A 62 7.20 -3.88 7.73
C ILE A 62 8.36 -3.26 8.52
N PHE A 63 9.05 -4.04 9.36
CA PHE A 63 10.16 -3.54 10.16
C PHE A 63 11.32 -3.06 9.28
N TYR A 64 11.75 -3.87 8.31
CA TYR A 64 12.87 -3.50 7.43
C TYR A 64 12.50 -2.43 6.41
N GLU A 65 11.31 -2.50 5.82
CA GLU A 65 10.94 -1.62 4.70
C GLU A 65 10.26 -0.32 5.14
N ALA A 66 9.62 -0.29 6.31
CA ALA A 66 8.95 0.91 6.82
C ALA A 66 9.56 1.45 8.11
N ILE A 67 9.76 0.62 9.14
CA ILE A 67 10.17 1.11 10.46
C ILE A 67 11.60 1.64 10.45
N ILE A 68 12.57 0.87 9.95
CA ILE A 68 13.98 1.30 9.92
C ILE A 68 14.17 2.62 9.18
N PRO A 69 13.61 2.84 7.97
CA PRO A 69 13.69 4.13 7.28
C PRO A 69 13.08 5.31 8.06
N LEU A 70 12.07 5.06 8.91
CA LEU A 70 11.42 6.09 9.73
C LEU A 70 12.21 6.41 11.01
N LEU A 71 13.06 5.51 11.50
CA LEU A 71 13.77 5.68 12.79
C LEU A 71 14.59 6.98 12.89
N PRO A 72 15.38 7.40 11.88
CA PRO A 72 16.13 8.66 11.98
C PRO A 72 15.22 9.87 12.19
N PHE A 73 14.10 9.93 11.46
CA PHE A 73 13.11 11.00 11.61
C PHE A 73 12.50 11.00 13.03
N LEU A 74 12.03 9.84 13.49
CA LEU A 74 11.38 9.73 14.80
C LEU A 74 12.37 10.00 15.95
N PHE A 75 13.60 9.50 15.85
CA PHE A 75 14.61 9.69 16.89
C PHE A 75 15.06 11.15 16.98
N LEU A 76 15.38 11.78 15.84
CA LEU A 76 15.84 13.17 15.82
C LEU A 76 14.76 14.15 16.26
N THR A 77 13.50 13.93 15.88
CA THR A 77 12.40 14.79 16.32
C THR A 77 12.13 14.63 17.82
N THR A 78 12.08 13.41 18.35
CA THR A 78 11.90 13.18 19.78
C THR A 78 13.10 13.70 20.61
N LEU A 79 14.32 13.61 20.09
CA LEU A 79 15.50 14.25 20.68
C LEU A 79 15.38 15.77 20.69
N GLY A 80 14.90 16.38 19.60
CA GLY A 80 14.63 17.82 19.52
C GLY A 80 13.67 18.27 20.62
N PHE A 81 12.56 17.57 20.80
CA PHE A 81 11.61 17.84 21.89
C PHE A 81 12.22 17.65 23.28
N SER A 82 12.99 16.60 23.46
CA SER A 82 13.70 16.31 24.71
C SER A 82 14.64 17.46 25.09
N LEU A 83 15.38 18.01 24.12
CA LEU A 83 16.26 19.15 24.34
C LEU A 83 15.51 20.44 24.69
N ILE A 84 14.32 20.66 24.11
CA ILE A 84 13.46 21.81 24.50
C ILE A 84 13.14 21.74 25.99
N LEU A 85 12.79 20.56 26.51
CA LEU A 85 12.49 20.40 27.94
C LEU A 85 13.75 20.59 28.81
N LEU A 86 14.87 19.96 28.43
CA LEU A 86 16.12 20.04 29.18
C LEU A 86 16.68 21.47 29.25
N LEU A 87 16.54 22.24 28.18
CA LEU A 87 17.04 23.62 28.04
C LEU A 87 15.94 24.67 28.23
N LYS A 88 14.76 24.30 28.75
CA LYS A 88 13.58 25.17 28.83
C LYS A 88 13.86 26.52 29.51
N LYS A 89 14.72 26.53 30.53
CA LYS A 89 15.11 27.75 31.27
C LYS A 89 16.06 28.67 30.48
N GLU A 90 16.73 28.14 29.47
CA GLU A 90 17.76 28.82 28.69
C GLU A 90 17.28 29.18 27.28
N ILE A 91 16.08 28.72 26.87
CA ILE A 91 15.47 28.99 25.57
C ILE A 91 14.44 30.12 25.71
N ASP A 92 14.67 31.24 25.03
CA ASP A 92 13.60 32.20 24.74
C ASP A 92 12.65 31.62 23.68
N PHE A 93 11.39 31.40 24.07
CA PHE A 93 10.39 30.75 23.24
C PHE A 93 10.09 31.54 21.95
N ASN A 94 10.11 32.88 22.00
CA ASN A 94 9.87 33.70 20.82
C ASN A 94 10.99 33.53 19.79
N THR A 95 12.25 33.57 20.25
CA THR A 95 13.42 33.27 19.41
C THR A 95 13.37 31.85 18.85
N PHE A 96 13.00 30.86 19.66
CA PHE A 96 12.84 29.47 19.22
C PHE A 96 11.81 29.35 18.08
N MET A 97 10.64 29.95 18.23
CA MET A 97 9.59 29.92 17.20
C MET A 97 10.01 30.64 15.92
N PHE A 98 10.74 31.75 16.03
CA PHE A 98 11.28 32.46 14.87
C PHE A 98 12.29 31.61 14.10
N ILE A 99 13.23 30.95 14.81
CA ILE A 99 14.18 30.02 14.18
C ILE A 99 13.44 28.83 13.54
N GLN A 100 12.41 28.30 14.20
CA GLN A 100 11.58 27.23 13.66
C GLN A 100 10.91 27.63 12.34
N ALA A 101 10.39 28.86 12.25
CA ALA A 101 9.81 29.39 11.02
C ALA A 101 10.84 29.49 9.88
N ILE A 102 12.08 29.92 10.18
CA ILE A 102 13.17 29.94 9.18
C ILE A 102 13.45 28.55 8.63
N PHE A 103 13.62 27.55 9.51
CA PHE A 103 13.87 26.17 9.06
C PHE A 103 12.68 25.58 8.30
N PHE A 104 11.45 25.93 8.70
CA PHE A 104 10.25 25.52 7.96
C PHE A 104 10.23 26.13 6.54
N SER A 105 10.51 27.43 6.40
CA SER A 105 10.61 28.08 5.09
C SER A 105 11.70 27.45 4.23
N LEU A 106 12.86 27.15 4.81
CA LEU A 106 13.95 26.46 4.12
C LEU A 106 13.54 25.05 3.68
N ALA A 107 12.84 24.30 4.53
CA ALA A 107 12.38 22.95 4.23
C ALA A 107 11.34 22.94 3.09
N ILE A 108 10.39 23.88 3.10
CA ILE A 108 9.44 24.08 2.00
C ILE A 108 10.16 24.41 0.70
N PHE A 109 11.14 25.32 0.74
CA PHE A 109 11.92 25.70 -0.44
C PHE A 109 12.67 24.50 -1.05
N LEU A 110 13.24 23.63 -0.22
CA LEU A 110 13.95 22.43 -0.68
C LEU A 110 13.02 21.36 -1.26
N LYS A 111 11.85 21.15 -0.64
CA LYS A 111 10.89 20.12 -1.08
C LYS A 111 9.46 20.53 -0.75
N PRO A 112 8.77 21.23 -1.67
CA PRO A 112 7.40 21.65 -1.44
C PRO A 112 6.50 20.41 -1.36
N SER A 113 5.96 20.15 -0.18
CA SER A 113 5.11 18.99 0.07
C SER A 113 4.09 19.31 1.16
N LEU A 114 2.85 18.90 0.93
CA LEU A 114 1.79 19.07 1.92
C LEU A 114 2.07 18.25 3.19
N LEU A 115 2.65 17.05 3.05
CA LEU A 115 3.13 16.25 4.17
C LEU A 115 4.11 17.03 5.06
N LEU A 116 5.02 17.81 4.47
CA LEU A 116 6.01 18.62 5.19
C LEU A 116 5.32 19.69 6.05
N ILE A 117 4.28 20.35 5.52
CA ILE A 117 3.49 21.34 6.26
C ILE A 117 2.87 20.70 7.50
N PHE A 118 2.24 19.54 7.35
CA PHE A 118 1.60 18.86 8.47
C PHE A 118 2.62 18.37 9.51
N ILE A 119 3.77 17.85 9.10
CA ILE A 119 4.84 17.48 10.05
C ILE A 119 5.24 18.69 10.90
N TYR A 120 5.50 19.84 10.28
CA TYR A 120 5.87 21.05 11.01
C TYR A 120 4.74 21.59 11.89
N LEU A 121 3.48 21.49 11.48
CA LEU A 121 2.34 21.80 12.35
C LEU A 121 2.33 20.91 13.61
N GLY A 122 2.58 19.61 13.45
CA GLY A 122 2.75 18.68 14.57
C GLY A 122 3.88 19.09 15.52
N ILE A 123 5.02 19.52 14.96
CA ILE A 123 6.15 20.01 15.76
C ILE A 123 5.80 21.29 16.50
N ILE A 124 5.19 22.27 15.83
CA ILE A 124 4.78 23.54 16.43
C ILE A 124 3.80 23.31 17.60
N ILE A 125 2.74 22.53 17.38
CA ILE A 125 1.73 22.24 18.40
C ILE A 125 2.34 21.54 19.61
N THR A 126 3.23 20.59 19.36
CA THR A 126 3.95 19.89 20.43
C THR A 126 4.85 20.84 21.22
N SER A 127 5.63 21.69 20.55
CA SER A 127 6.48 22.70 21.18
C SER A 127 5.66 23.68 22.04
N PHE A 128 4.48 24.10 21.57
CA PHE A 128 3.56 24.92 22.37
C PHE A 128 3.05 24.20 23.62
N SER A 129 2.72 22.90 23.50
CA SER A 129 2.29 22.08 24.64
C SER A 129 3.38 21.99 25.72
N MET A 130 4.65 21.90 25.31
CA MET A 130 5.81 21.83 26.21
C MET A 130 6.09 23.11 26.99
N ARG A 131 5.63 24.28 26.52
CA ARG A 131 5.79 25.55 27.23
C ARG A 131 5.23 25.50 28.66
N LYS A 132 4.15 24.74 28.88
CA LYS A 132 3.43 24.68 30.16
C LYS A 132 3.87 23.55 31.10
N LEU A 133 4.76 22.66 30.66
CA LEU A 133 5.22 21.52 31.47
C LEU A 133 6.34 21.95 32.45
N GLU A 134 6.06 22.01 33.74
CA GLU A 134 7.06 22.16 34.81
C GLU A 134 7.39 20.79 35.41
N GLU A 135 8.06 19.94 34.65
CA GLU A 135 8.42 18.61 35.12
C GLU A 135 9.88 18.55 35.59
N LYS A 136 10.11 17.85 36.70
CA LYS A 136 11.47 17.44 37.11
C LYS A 136 12.03 16.49 36.06
N ILE A 137 13.33 16.62 35.75
CA ILE A 137 14.02 15.74 34.82
C ILE A 137 14.15 14.37 35.50
N ASN A 138 13.34 13.40 35.09
CA ASN A 138 13.38 12.01 35.56
C ASN A 138 12.84 11.06 34.49
N PHE A 139 12.89 9.75 34.75
CA PHE A 139 12.39 8.74 33.81
C PHE A 139 10.94 9.01 33.36
N SER A 140 10.06 9.30 34.32
CA SER A 140 8.64 9.45 34.08
C SER A 140 8.33 10.64 33.19
N SER A 141 9.03 11.77 33.36
CA SER A 141 8.85 12.97 32.53
C SER A 141 9.41 12.78 31.13
N GLY A 142 10.58 12.12 31.00
CA GLY A 142 11.13 11.77 29.69
C GLY A 142 10.19 10.84 28.90
N PHE A 143 9.64 9.82 29.57
CA PHE A 143 8.69 8.89 28.98
C PHE A 143 7.38 9.58 28.58
N SER A 144 6.74 10.35 29.48
CA SER A 144 5.47 11.04 29.22
C SER A 144 5.61 12.06 28.09
N LEU A 145 6.71 12.80 28.05
CA LEU A 145 7.01 13.78 27.02
C LEU A 145 7.17 13.12 25.65
N SER A 146 7.94 12.04 25.58
CA SER A 146 8.11 11.28 24.34
C SER A 146 6.76 10.72 23.84
N GLN A 147 5.94 10.17 24.74
CA GLN A 147 4.61 9.68 24.38
C GLN A 147 3.72 10.80 23.80
N ASN A 148 3.64 11.94 24.48
CA ASN A 148 2.78 13.04 24.04
C ASN A 148 3.29 13.65 22.73
N SER A 149 4.59 13.86 22.59
CA SER A 149 5.18 14.43 21.38
C SER A 149 4.99 13.52 20.17
N MET A 150 5.26 12.22 20.33
CA MET A 150 5.03 11.25 19.28
C MET A 150 3.54 11.12 18.92
N LYS A 151 2.62 11.20 19.89
CA LYS A 151 1.18 11.18 19.60
C LYS A 151 0.79 12.30 18.62
N TRP A 152 1.20 13.53 18.90
CA TRP A 152 0.88 14.67 18.03
C TRP A 152 1.57 14.54 16.68
N LEU A 153 2.83 14.12 16.65
CA LEU A 153 3.52 13.82 15.39
C LEU A 153 2.77 12.76 14.57
N SER A 154 2.38 11.63 15.16
CA SER A 154 1.65 10.55 14.49
C SER A 154 0.35 11.05 13.88
N ILE A 155 -0.44 11.83 14.63
CA ILE A 155 -1.70 12.41 14.14
C ILE A 155 -1.44 13.29 12.91
N PHE A 156 -0.52 14.25 13.03
CA PHE A 156 -0.26 15.21 11.96
C PHE A 156 0.40 14.58 10.74
N VAL A 157 1.37 13.69 10.94
CA VAL A 157 1.99 12.90 9.85
C VAL A 157 0.93 12.11 9.10
N SER A 158 0.01 11.44 9.80
CA SER A 158 -1.03 10.62 9.18
C SER A 158 -2.03 11.49 8.40
N ILE A 159 -2.51 12.59 8.98
CA ILE A 159 -3.39 13.54 8.26
C ILE A 159 -2.68 14.12 7.03
N GLY A 160 -1.42 14.52 7.17
CA GLY A 160 -0.60 15.04 6.08
C GLY A 160 -0.39 14.00 4.98
N PHE A 161 -0.17 12.74 5.35
CA PHE A 161 -0.02 11.62 4.43
C PHE A 161 -1.32 11.38 3.66
N PHE A 162 -2.45 11.26 4.38
CA PHE A 162 -3.78 11.09 3.80
C PHE A 162 -4.09 12.20 2.79
N LEU A 163 -4.01 13.47 3.21
CA LEU A 163 -4.33 14.60 2.35
C LEU A 163 -3.39 14.70 1.15
N SER A 164 -2.10 14.42 1.34
CA SER A 164 -1.13 14.44 0.24
C SER A 164 -1.44 13.37 -0.81
N LEU A 165 -1.82 12.18 -0.38
CA LEU A 165 -2.13 11.06 -1.27
C LEU A 165 -3.50 11.26 -1.93
N GLN A 166 -4.50 11.74 -1.18
CA GLN A 166 -5.84 12.05 -1.67
C GLN A 166 -5.86 13.17 -2.72
N LEU A 167 -5.14 14.27 -2.48
CA LEU A 167 -5.08 15.39 -3.43
C LEU A 167 -4.31 15.04 -4.71
N ASN A 168 -3.40 14.08 -4.62
CA ASN A 168 -2.62 13.59 -5.76
C ASN A 168 -3.10 12.22 -6.25
N LEU A 169 -4.33 11.81 -5.94
CA LEU A 169 -4.84 10.47 -6.25
C LEU A 169 -4.72 10.13 -7.73
N ASN A 170 -4.96 11.10 -8.62
CA ASN A 170 -4.84 10.92 -10.06
C ASN A 170 -3.43 10.49 -10.50
N ASN A 171 -2.39 10.99 -9.82
CA ASN A 171 -1.00 10.62 -10.13
C ASN A 171 -0.67 9.19 -9.71
N TYR A 172 -1.37 8.67 -8.70
CA TYR A 172 -1.15 7.32 -8.15
C TYR A 172 -2.20 6.30 -8.62
N TYR A 173 -3.22 6.71 -9.38
CA TYR A 173 -4.34 5.86 -9.79
C TYR A 173 -3.88 4.54 -10.40
N ASN A 174 -3.02 4.61 -11.44
CA ASN A 174 -2.53 3.42 -12.13
C ASN A 174 -1.72 2.50 -11.22
N LEU A 175 -0.94 3.08 -10.30
CA LEU A 175 -0.15 2.29 -9.36
C LEU A 175 -1.05 1.57 -8.35
N ILE A 176 -2.03 2.27 -7.77
CA ILE A 176 -2.99 1.70 -6.82
C ILE A 176 -3.82 0.63 -7.51
N TYR A 177 -4.33 0.91 -8.71
CA TYR A 177 -5.07 -0.05 -9.53
C TYR A 177 -4.26 -1.33 -9.75
N LYS A 178 -3.02 -1.20 -10.26
CA LYS A 178 -2.16 -2.36 -10.55
C LYS A 178 -1.79 -3.13 -9.29
N SER A 179 -1.49 -2.42 -8.20
CA SER A 179 -1.15 -3.01 -6.91
C SER A 179 -2.31 -3.85 -6.34
N ASN A 180 -3.53 -3.31 -6.39
CA ASN A 180 -4.74 -4.01 -5.96
C ASN A 180 -5.14 -5.15 -6.91
N MET A 181 -5.01 -4.96 -8.22
CA MET A 181 -5.29 -6.00 -9.21
C MET A 181 -4.38 -7.20 -9.00
N ASN A 182 -3.08 -6.98 -8.81
CA ASN A 182 -2.13 -8.04 -8.49
C ASN A 182 -2.48 -8.75 -7.18
N PHE A 183 -2.86 -7.99 -6.14
CA PHE A 183 -3.32 -8.57 -4.88
C PHE A 183 -4.52 -9.51 -5.08
N ILE A 184 -5.57 -9.04 -5.78
CA ILE A 184 -6.78 -9.85 -6.02
C ILE A 184 -6.47 -11.06 -6.90
N LYS A 185 -5.67 -10.91 -7.97
CA LYS A 185 -5.24 -12.03 -8.81
C LYS A 185 -4.54 -13.13 -7.99
N ASN A 186 -3.71 -12.74 -7.01
CA ASN A 186 -3.06 -13.69 -6.11
C ASN A 186 -4.03 -14.35 -5.11
N MET A 187 -5.21 -13.77 -4.88
CA MET A 187 -6.24 -14.27 -3.94
C MET A 187 -7.34 -15.09 -4.59
N VAL A 188 -7.48 -15.07 -5.92
CA VAL A 188 -8.45 -15.92 -6.61
C VAL A 188 -7.71 -17.20 -7.01
N PRO A 189 -7.78 -18.28 -6.21
CA PRO A 189 -7.23 -19.55 -6.63
C PRO A 189 -7.98 -19.95 -7.89
N ASP A 190 -7.24 -20.46 -8.87
CA ASP A 190 -7.82 -21.16 -10.00
C ASP A 190 -8.44 -20.34 -11.14
N VAL A 191 -8.21 -19.03 -11.30
CA VAL A 191 -8.73 -18.35 -12.53
C VAL A 191 -8.19 -19.00 -13.81
N GLU A 192 -6.92 -19.42 -13.79
CA GLU A 192 -6.28 -20.11 -14.90
C GLU A 192 -6.92 -21.48 -15.18
N ASN A 193 -7.21 -22.25 -14.12
CA ASN A 193 -7.94 -23.51 -14.24
C ASN A 193 -9.41 -23.31 -14.61
N LEU A 194 -10.08 -22.26 -14.14
CA LEU A 194 -11.47 -21.94 -14.45
C LEU A 194 -11.60 -21.54 -15.94
N ILE A 195 -10.63 -20.78 -16.48
CA ILE A 195 -10.51 -20.49 -17.91
C ILE A 195 -10.23 -21.78 -18.69
N LYS A 196 -9.33 -22.64 -18.20
CA LYS A 196 -9.05 -23.95 -18.80
C LYS A 196 -10.29 -24.84 -18.83
N TYR A 197 -11.07 -24.89 -17.75
CA TYR A 197 -12.34 -25.61 -17.68
C TYR A 197 -13.37 -25.02 -18.64
N GLN A 198 -13.50 -23.69 -18.72
CA GLN A 198 -14.37 -23.04 -19.70
C GLN A 198 -13.97 -23.35 -21.14
N ARG A 199 -12.66 -23.44 -21.45
CA ARG A 199 -12.19 -23.86 -22.78
C ARG A 199 -12.53 -25.31 -23.08
N ILE A 200 -12.28 -26.21 -22.14
CA ILE A 200 -12.59 -27.64 -22.27
C ILE A 200 -14.09 -27.81 -22.50
N GLU A 201 -14.92 -27.09 -21.73
CA GLU A 201 -16.38 -27.18 -21.84
C GLU A 201 -16.91 -26.56 -23.13
N ALA A 202 -16.36 -25.40 -23.55
CA ALA A 202 -16.71 -24.79 -24.83
C ALA A 202 -16.31 -25.68 -26.02
N SER A 203 -15.13 -26.31 -25.96
CA SER A 203 -14.69 -27.27 -26.98
C SER A 203 -15.58 -28.51 -27.00
N ARG A 204 -15.93 -29.06 -25.82
CA ARG A 204 -16.88 -30.17 -25.68
C ARG A 204 -18.23 -29.80 -26.31
N PHE A 205 -18.78 -28.65 -25.97
CA PHE A 205 -20.06 -28.18 -26.51
C PHE A 205 -20.03 -28.06 -28.04
N ILE A 206 -18.97 -27.47 -28.62
CA ILE A 206 -18.80 -27.39 -30.08
C ILE A 206 -18.74 -28.78 -30.71
N ASN A 207 -17.95 -29.68 -30.12
CA ASN A 207 -17.78 -31.04 -30.64
C ASN A 207 -19.09 -31.84 -30.58
N GLU A 208 -19.81 -31.79 -29.45
CA GLU A 208 -21.10 -32.48 -29.27
C GLU A 208 -22.19 -31.90 -30.17
N THR A 209 -22.24 -30.57 -30.31
CA THR A 209 -23.22 -29.89 -31.19
C THR A 209 -22.96 -30.21 -32.65
N THR A 210 -21.71 -30.13 -33.11
CA THR A 210 -21.34 -30.44 -34.51
C THR A 210 -21.60 -31.91 -34.84
N GLU A 211 -21.28 -32.83 -33.92
CA GLU A 211 -21.57 -34.26 -34.09
C GLU A 211 -23.08 -34.54 -34.06
N GLY A 212 -23.83 -33.88 -33.18
CA GLY A 212 -25.28 -33.96 -33.13
C GLY A 212 -25.95 -33.49 -34.43
N ILE A 213 -25.49 -32.37 -34.99
CA ILE A 213 -25.96 -31.85 -36.28
C ILE A 213 -25.60 -32.82 -37.42
N LYS A 214 -24.37 -33.35 -37.44
CA LYS A 214 -23.90 -34.31 -38.45
C LYS A 214 -24.68 -35.62 -38.42
N ASN A 215 -24.96 -36.14 -37.22
CA ASN A 215 -25.79 -37.32 -37.01
C ASN A 215 -27.25 -37.06 -37.44
N GLY A 216 -27.80 -35.89 -37.13
CA GLY A 216 -29.11 -35.46 -37.60
C GLY A 216 -29.20 -35.42 -39.13
N LEU A 217 -28.21 -34.81 -39.78
CA LEU A 217 -28.07 -34.77 -41.24
C LEU A 217 -27.93 -36.16 -41.85
N SER A 218 -27.08 -37.01 -41.26
CA SER A 218 -26.88 -38.39 -41.71
C SER A 218 -28.18 -39.20 -41.64
N ASN A 219 -28.90 -39.10 -40.52
CA ASN A 219 -30.18 -39.79 -40.31
C ASN A 219 -31.28 -39.28 -41.24
N ALA A 220 -31.31 -37.97 -41.54
CA ALA A 220 -32.25 -37.41 -42.50
C ALA A 220 -31.91 -37.88 -43.92
N TYR A 221 -30.64 -37.82 -44.30
CA TYR A 221 -30.15 -38.24 -45.61
C TYR A 221 -30.36 -39.75 -45.86
N SER A 222 -30.15 -40.60 -44.86
CA SER A 222 -30.34 -42.05 -44.97
C SER A 222 -31.81 -42.46 -45.15
N LYS A 223 -32.76 -41.60 -44.73
CA LYS A 223 -34.21 -41.83 -44.86
C LYS A 223 -34.78 -41.37 -46.20
N LEU A 224 -34.03 -40.62 -47.00
CA LEU A 224 -34.44 -40.22 -48.35
C LEU A 224 -34.52 -41.45 -49.26
N ASP A 225 -35.34 -41.40 -50.31
CA ASP A 225 -35.36 -42.44 -51.33
C ASP A 225 -34.07 -42.41 -52.18
N GLN A 226 -33.85 -43.42 -53.01
CA GLN A 226 -32.59 -43.58 -53.75
C GLN A 226 -32.34 -42.42 -54.73
N ASN A 227 -33.41 -41.91 -55.36
CA ASN A 227 -33.34 -40.83 -56.35
C ASN A 227 -33.06 -39.46 -55.68
N GLN A 228 -33.65 -39.19 -54.51
CA GLN A 228 -33.37 -38.00 -53.70
C GLN A 228 -31.96 -38.05 -53.09
N ARG A 229 -31.45 -39.22 -52.69
CA ARG A 229 -30.07 -39.35 -52.20
C ARG A 229 -29.04 -39.00 -53.27
N GLU A 230 -29.22 -39.46 -54.50
CA GLU A 230 -28.34 -39.12 -55.62
C GLU A 230 -28.38 -37.61 -55.91
N THR A 231 -29.57 -37.01 -55.90
CA THR A 231 -29.75 -35.58 -56.16
C THR A 231 -29.18 -34.70 -55.04
N CYS A 232 -29.35 -35.11 -53.78
CA CYS A 232 -28.91 -34.35 -52.60
C CYS A 232 -27.49 -34.69 -52.12
N GLY A 233 -26.82 -35.67 -52.72
CA GLY A 233 -25.52 -36.18 -52.24
C GLY A 233 -24.42 -35.13 -52.21
N PHE A 234 -24.36 -34.25 -53.21
CA PHE A 234 -23.42 -33.13 -53.25
C PHE A 234 -23.69 -32.13 -52.11
N VAL A 235 -24.96 -31.83 -51.84
CA VAL A 235 -25.38 -30.89 -50.79
C VAL A 235 -25.08 -31.47 -49.41
N TYR A 236 -25.40 -32.75 -49.18
CA TYR A 236 -25.05 -33.45 -47.95
C TYR A 236 -23.55 -33.42 -47.68
N THR A 237 -22.73 -33.78 -48.67
CA THR A 237 -21.27 -33.80 -48.54
C THR A 237 -20.71 -32.40 -48.25
N SER A 238 -21.26 -31.37 -48.91
CA SER A 238 -20.86 -29.97 -48.70
C SER A 238 -21.23 -29.46 -47.31
N LEU A 239 -22.42 -29.81 -46.80
CA LEU A 239 -22.86 -29.44 -45.46
C LEU A 239 -22.03 -30.13 -44.37
N VAL A 240 -21.77 -31.43 -44.52
CA VAL A 240 -20.90 -32.17 -43.59
C VAL A 240 -19.50 -31.57 -43.56
N LYS A 241 -18.94 -31.26 -44.74
CA LYS A 241 -17.63 -30.61 -44.83
C LYS A 241 -17.62 -29.22 -44.18
N ALA A 242 -18.66 -28.40 -44.41
CA ALA A 242 -18.76 -27.09 -43.78
C ALA A 242 -18.86 -27.16 -42.24
N ILE A 243 -19.51 -28.20 -41.70
CA ILE A 243 -19.58 -28.46 -40.25
C ILE A 243 -18.20 -28.86 -39.72
N ASP A 244 -17.47 -29.73 -40.42
CA ASP A 244 -16.12 -30.15 -40.04
C ASP A 244 -15.14 -28.96 -40.10
N ASP A 245 -15.22 -28.13 -41.14
CA ASP A 245 -14.41 -26.91 -41.30
C ASP A 245 -14.73 -25.89 -40.18
N TYR A 246 -16.00 -25.71 -39.83
CA TYR A 246 -16.42 -24.87 -38.70
C TYR A 246 -15.85 -25.40 -37.37
N LYS A 247 -15.94 -26.71 -37.11
CA LYS A 247 -15.40 -27.34 -35.90
C LYS A 247 -13.90 -27.08 -35.74
N ILE A 248 -13.14 -27.23 -36.82
CA ILE A 248 -11.68 -26.99 -36.83
C ILE A 248 -11.38 -25.51 -36.55
N GLU A 249 -12.02 -24.60 -37.28
CA GLU A 249 -11.79 -23.16 -37.16
C GLU A 249 -12.23 -22.60 -35.80
N ALA A 250 -13.37 -23.06 -35.28
CA ALA A 250 -13.90 -22.62 -33.98
C ALA A 250 -13.01 -23.10 -32.82
N ASN A 251 -12.56 -24.36 -32.85
CA ASN A 251 -11.59 -24.86 -31.87
C ASN A 251 -10.26 -24.11 -31.99
N LYS A 252 -9.75 -23.87 -33.20
CA LYS A 252 -8.53 -23.10 -33.42
C LYS A 252 -8.61 -21.69 -32.79
N LYS A 253 -9.73 -20.98 -32.98
CA LYS A 253 -9.99 -19.67 -32.35
C LYS A 253 -10.08 -19.69 -30.82
N LEU A 254 -10.45 -20.81 -30.20
CA LEU A 254 -10.44 -20.96 -28.74
C LEU A 254 -9.02 -21.04 -28.17
N TYR A 255 -8.07 -21.61 -28.93
CA TYR A 255 -6.68 -21.82 -28.50
C TYR A 255 -5.71 -20.73 -28.96
N GLU A 256 -5.93 -20.07 -30.10
CA GLU A 256 -5.08 -18.97 -30.61
C GLU A 256 -5.25 -17.64 -29.85
N LYS A 257 -6.26 -17.51 -28.98
CA LYS A 257 -6.48 -16.33 -28.10
C LYS A 257 -5.59 -16.31 -26.85
N THR A 258 -4.35 -16.79 -26.96
CA THR A 258 -3.41 -16.93 -25.82
C THR A 258 -2.85 -15.58 -25.35
N GLU A 259 -2.82 -14.57 -26.21
CA GLU A 259 -2.20 -13.25 -25.92
C GLU A 259 -3.03 -12.31 -25.02
N SER A 260 -4.19 -12.74 -24.51
CA SER A 260 -4.98 -11.90 -23.59
C SER A 260 -5.59 -12.65 -22.41
N GLU A 261 -4.98 -13.77 -21.99
CA GLU A 261 -5.40 -14.47 -20.77
C GLU A 261 -5.34 -13.54 -19.56
N GLU A 262 -4.27 -12.74 -19.40
CA GLU A 262 -4.19 -11.70 -18.36
C GLU A 262 -5.29 -10.65 -18.47
N LYS A 263 -5.61 -10.16 -19.67
CA LYS A 263 -6.68 -9.15 -19.87
C LYS A 263 -8.07 -9.70 -19.54
N ARG A 264 -8.33 -10.98 -19.83
CA ARG A 264 -9.60 -11.64 -19.47
C ARG A 264 -9.74 -11.84 -17.97
N ILE A 265 -8.63 -12.13 -17.29
CA ILE A 265 -8.58 -12.22 -15.83
C ILE A 265 -8.87 -10.85 -15.22
N GLU A 266 -8.25 -9.78 -15.76
CA GLU A 266 -8.52 -8.40 -15.34
C GLU A 266 -9.99 -8.03 -15.53
N GLU A 267 -10.56 -8.26 -16.72
CA GLU A 267 -11.98 -7.99 -17.00
C GLU A 267 -12.93 -8.76 -16.06
N TYR A 268 -12.62 -10.01 -15.74
CA TYR A 268 -13.42 -10.81 -14.80
C TYR A 268 -13.34 -10.27 -13.37
N VAL A 269 -12.13 -9.94 -12.92
CA VAL A 269 -11.88 -9.39 -11.58
C VAL A 269 -12.53 -8.01 -11.43
N GLU A 270 -12.50 -7.18 -12.47
CA GLU A 270 -13.18 -5.87 -12.51
C GLU A 270 -14.70 -5.95 -12.42
N GLN A 271 -15.31 -7.03 -12.93
CA GLN A 271 -16.77 -7.22 -12.85
C GLN A 271 -17.24 -7.54 -11.42
N ILE A 272 -16.37 -8.14 -10.59
CA ILE A 272 -16.70 -8.59 -9.25
C ILE A 272 -16.32 -7.54 -8.20
N VAL A 273 -15.19 -6.86 -8.42
CA VAL A 273 -14.57 -5.97 -7.43
C VAL A 273 -14.76 -4.51 -7.84
N PRO A 274 -15.33 -3.64 -6.98
CA PRO A 274 -15.49 -2.23 -7.28
C PRO A 274 -14.16 -1.46 -7.15
N PHE A 275 -13.27 -1.59 -8.13
CA PHE A 275 -11.92 -1.00 -8.12
C PHE A 275 -11.92 0.51 -7.91
N ASP A 276 -12.87 1.24 -8.51
CA ASP A 276 -12.98 2.68 -8.32
C ASP A 276 -13.20 3.07 -6.86
N GLN A 277 -13.92 2.24 -6.08
CA GLN A 277 -14.12 2.47 -4.65
C GLN A 277 -12.86 2.10 -3.86
N LEU A 278 -12.20 0.98 -4.20
CA LEU A 278 -10.94 0.58 -3.58
C LEU A 278 -9.85 1.64 -3.75
N ILE A 279 -9.71 2.19 -4.96
CA ILE A 279 -8.73 3.24 -5.24
C ILE A 279 -9.03 4.49 -4.41
N LYS A 280 -10.29 4.89 -4.30
CA LYS A 280 -10.71 6.05 -3.49
C LYS A 280 -10.48 5.85 -1.99
N ILE A 281 -10.53 4.62 -1.49
CA ILE A 281 -10.35 4.28 -0.06
C ILE A 281 -8.88 4.05 0.31
N THR A 282 -8.03 3.64 -0.64
CA THR A 282 -6.60 3.33 -0.41
C THR A 282 -5.84 4.43 0.36
N PRO A 283 -6.00 5.74 0.07
CA PRO A 283 -5.35 6.80 0.84
C PRO A 283 -5.68 6.76 2.34
N LEU A 284 -6.95 6.47 2.68
CA LEU A 284 -7.41 6.35 4.06
C LEU A 284 -6.81 5.11 4.72
N LEU A 285 -6.82 3.97 4.02
CA LEU A 285 -6.30 2.70 4.54
C LEU A 285 -4.81 2.79 4.84
N LEU A 286 -4.01 3.31 3.91
CA LEU A 286 -2.59 3.57 4.12
C LEU A 286 -2.33 4.55 5.27
N SER A 287 -3.13 5.60 5.41
CA SER A 287 -3.00 6.55 6.52
C SER A 287 -3.31 5.90 7.86
N LEU A 288 -4.29 5.00 7.93
CA LEU A 288 -4.61 4.27 9.16
C LEU A 288 -3.50 3.28 9.51
N LEU A 289 -2.96 2.56 8.52
CA LEU A 289 -1.81 1.67 8.72
C LEU A 289 -0.59 2.43 9.22
N LEU A 290 -0.29 3.60 8.62
CA LEU A 290 0.79 4.47 9.07
C LEU A 290 0.57 4.95 10.52
N PHE A 291 -0.64 5.39 10.85
CA PHE A 291 -0.99 5.80 12.21
C PHE A 291 -0.77 4.66 13.21
N THR A 292 -1.33 3.48 12.92
CA THR A 292 -1.18 2.29 13.76
C THR A 292 0.28 1.89 13.93
N LEU A 293 1.08 1.94 12.87
CA LEU A 293 2.51 1.64 12.91
C LEU A 293 3.26 2.61 13.84
N LEU A 294 2.98 3.92 13.73
CA LEU A 294 3.59 4.92 14.59
C LEU A 294 3.15 4.79 16.05
N GLU A 295 1.88 4.43 16.31
CA GLU A 295 1.36 4.16 17.65
C GLU A 295 2.02 2.93 18.30
N ILE A 296 2.31 1.88 17.53
CA ILE A 296 3.05 0.69 18.00
C ILE A 296 4.50 1.03 18.34
N ILE A 297 5.16 1.87 17.54
CA ILE A 297 6.57 2.27 17.78
C ILE A 297 6.69 3.21 18.99
N ARG A 298 5.68 4.06 19.21
CA ARG A 298 5.66 5.09 20.25
C ARG A 298 6.13 4.62 21.65
N PRO A 299 5.61 3.53 22.25
CA PRO A 299 6.06 3.07 23.55
C PRO A 299 7.55 2.69 23.58
N PHE A 300 8.07 2.06 22.53
CA PHE A 300 9.47 1.65 22.47
C PHE A 300 10.42 2.85 22.43
N LEU A 301 10.12 3.84 21.58
CA LEU A 301 10.90 5.08 21.56
C LEU A 301 10.79 5.83 22.90
N SER A 302 9.60 5.86 23.50
CA SER A 302 9.41 6.55 24.77
C SER A 302 10.16 5.90 25.93
N LEU A 303 10.30 4.57 25.94
CA LEU A 303 11.18 3.88 26.89
C LEU A 303 12.64 4.32 26.74
N ILE A 304 13.14 4.43 25.50
CA ILE A 304 14.52 4.87 25.23
C ILE A 304 14.73 6.29 25.78
N PHE A 305 13.83 7.23 25.49
CA PHE A 305 13.95 8.60 25.97
C PHE A 305 13.73 8.74 27.48
N GLY A 306 12.85 7.94 28.08
CA GLY A 306 12.76 7.83 29.54
C GLY A 306 14.08 7.41 30.17
N LEU A 307 14.76 6.40 29.60
CA LEU A 307 16.09 5.97 30.05
C LEU A 307 17.15 7.06 29.89
N ILE A 308 17.14 7.80 28.78
CA ILE A 308 18.05 8.93 28.57
C ILE A 308 17.87 9.97 29.68
N PHE A 309 16.63 10.34 30.02
CA PHE A 309 16.35 11.30 31.08
C PHE A 309 16.80 10.81 32.46
N PHE A 310 16.59 9.52 32.75
CA PHE A 310 17.08 8.89 33.98
C PHE A 310 18.63 8.95 34.07
N LEU A 311 19.33 8.68 32.98
CA LEU A 311 20.80 8.78 32.95
C LEU A 311 21.29 10.22 33.14
N ILE A 312 20.60 11.20 32.54
CA ILE A 312 20.91 12.63 32.71
C ILE A 312 20.67 13.08 34.15
N GLU A 313 19.58 12.64 34.78
CA GLU A 313 19.30 12.90 36.19
C GLU A 313 20.44 12.37 37.07
N LYS A 314 20.83 11.10 36.88
CA LYS A 314 21.91 10.47 37.63
C LYS A 314 23.27 11.13 37.41
N ALA A 315 23.53 11.71 36.24
CA ALA A 315 24.78 12.41 35.95
C ALA A 315 24.86 13.82 36.58
N LYS A 316 23.73 14.41 36.97
CA LYS A 316 23.66 15.73 37.62
C LYS A 316 23.72 15.65 39.16
N THR A 317 23.42 14.49 39.73
CA THR A 317 23.55 14.17 41.16
C THR A 317 24.90 13.58 41.48
#